data_AF-A0A1X0UCZ1-F1
#
_entry.id   AF-A0A1X0UCZ1-F1
#
_cell.length_a   1.000
_cell.length_b   1.000
_cell.length_c   1.000
_cell.angle_alpha   90.00
_cell.angle_beta   90.00
_cell.angle_gamma   90.00
#
_symmetry.space_group_name_H-M   'P 1'
#
loop_
_entity.id
_entity.type
_entity.pdbx_description
1 polymer ?
#
loop_
_entity_poly.entity_id
_entity_poly.type
_entity_poly.pdbx_seq_one_letter_code
_entity_poly.pdbx_strand_id
1 'polypeptide(L)'
;MRARPVTPSTALTGGIAEIACENAIEDQLKAPSTADFPDTNSKRISGGAFDVRGIVDSENAFGGTVRNYFGCTVAPAGYDKHRVTVNELTNN
;
A
#
# COMPACT_ATOMS: atom_id res chain seq x y z
N MET A 1 15.01 15.97 -1.69
CA MET A 1 14.60 14.99 -0.67
C MET A 1 13.75 15.70 0.38
N ARG A 2 12.42 15.64 0.28
CA ARG A 2 11.52 16.24 1.28
C ARG A 2 11.13 15.16 2.29
N ALA A 3 11.79 15.17 3.45
CA ALA A 3 11.33 14.42 4.60
C ALA A 3 9.95 14.97 5.00
N ARG A 4 8.91 14.14 4.91
CA ARG A 4 7.61 14.45 5.53
C ARG A 4 7.78 14.18 7.03
N PRO A 5 7.59 15.16 7.91
CA PRO A 5 7.67 14.93 9.35
C PRO A 5 6.48 14.05 9.75
N VAL A 6 6.72 12.78 10.05
CA VAL A 6 5.75 11.92 10.73
C VAL A 6 5.83 12.22 12.23
N THR A 7 5.07 13.22 12.67
CA THR A 7 4.81 13.47 14.10
C THR A 7 4.34 12.17 14.75
N PRO A 8 4.82 11.80 15.96
CA PRO A 8 4.35 10.60 16.65
C PRO A 8 2.93 10.88 17.15
N SER A 9 1.93 10.40 16.41
CA SER A 9 0.54 10.45 16.85
C SER A 9 -0.09 9.11 16.54
N THR A 10 0.27 8.10 17.35
CA THR A 10 -0.53 7.04 18.03
C THR A 10 -1.74 6.37 17.33
N ALA A 11 -2.28 6.88 16.23
CA ALA A 11 -3.40 6.31 15.50
C ALA A 11 -3.00 6.05 14.05
N LEU A 12 -3.19 4.82 13.59
CA LEU A 12 -3.17 4.49 12.18
C LEU A 12 -4.07 5.50 11.43
N THR A 13 -3.49 6.24 10.47
CA THR A 13 -4.19 7.20 9.62
C THR A 13 -4.28 6.68 8.19
N GLY A 14 -5.22 7.21 7.40
CA GLY A 14 -5.41 6.80 6.00
C GLY A 14 -4.11 6.92 5.19
N GLY A 15 -3.42 8.05 5.29
CA GLY A 15 -2.16 8.25 4.59
C GLY A 15 -1.03 7.30 5.03
N ILE A 16 -0.97 6.88 6.30
CA ILE A 16 0.00 5.85 6.72
C ILE A 16 -0.38 4.49 6.15
N ALA A 17 -1.68 4.17 6.13
CA ALA A 17 -2.17 2.91 5.57
C ALA A 17 -1.91 2.79 4.07
N GLU A 18 -2.11 3.88 3.31
CA GLU A 18 -1.80 3.96 1.88
C GLU A 18 -0.33 3.64 1.62
N ILE A 19 0.58 4.41 2.24
CA ILE A 19 2.03 4.23 2.08
C ILE A 19 2.46 2.82 2.50
N ALA A 20 1.93 2.30 3.60
CA ALA A 20 2.28 0.97 4.08
C ALA A 20 1.80 -0.14 3.14
N CYS A 21 0.63 0.03 2.53
CA CYS A 21 0.13 -0.88 1.50
C CYS A 21 0.97 -0.78 0.22
N GLU A 22 1.22 0.43 -0.29
CA GLU A 22 2.01 0.67 -1.51
C GLU A 22 3.39 0.02 -1.40
N ASN A 23 4.11 0.22 -0.29
CA ASN A 23 5.40 -0.45 -0.05
C ASN A 23 5.30 -1.98 -0.06
N ALA A 24 4.26 -2.54 0.58
CA ALA A 24 4.07 -3.99 0.64
C ALA A 24 3.68 -4.61 -0.71
N ILE A 25 3.03 -3.83 -1.58
CA ILE A 25 2.77 -4.21 -2.97
C ILE A 25 4.05 -4.09 -3.78
N GLU A 26 4.78 -2.97 -3.66
CA GLU A 26 6.05 -2.72 -4.34
C GLU A 26 7.06 -3.85 -4.08
N ASP A 27 7.20 -4.29 -2.83
CA ASP A 27 8.07 -5.41 -2.45
C ASP A 27 7.67 -6.76 -3.09
N GLN A 28 6.41 -6.91 -3.50
CA GLN A 28 5.91 -8.11 -4.19
C GLN A 28 6.03 -8.05 -5.70
N LEU A 29 6.23 -6.85 -6.27
CA LEU A 29 6.37 -6.66 -7.71
C LEU A 29 7.72 -7.17 -8.21
N LYS A 30 7.77 -7.56 -9.49
CA LYS A 30 9.01 -8.02 -10.12
C LYS A 30 10.00 -6.88 -10.37
N ALA A 31 9.49 -5.69 -10.65
CA ALA A 31 10.25 -4.49 -10.88
C ALA A 31 9.73 -3.37 -9.95
N PRO A 32 10.10 -3.39 -8.64
CA PRO A 32 9.61 -2.42 -7.65
C PRO A 32 9.83 -0.97 -8.09
N SER A 33 11.00 -0.68 -8.66
CA SER A 33 11.36 0.65 -9.17
C SER A 33 10.51 1.18 -10.34
N THR A 34 9.63 0.36 -10.89
CA THR A 34 8.72 0.71 -12.00
C THR A 34 7.26 0.77 -11.55
N ALA A 35 6.99 0.51 -10.26
CA ALA A 35 5.65 0.57 -9.71
C ALA A 35 5.15 2.01 -9.68
N ASP A 36 4.05 2.26 -10.39
CA ASP A 36 3.30 3.49 -10.37
C ASP A 36 1.91 3.22 -9.79
N PHE A 37 1.46 4.07 -8.89
CA PHE A 37 0.19 3.94 -8.18
C PHE A 37 -0.72 5.09 -8.61
N PRO A 38 -1.30 5.04 -9.82
CA PRO A 38 -2.07 6.16 -10.37
C PRO A 38 -3.40 6.36 -9.66
N ASP A 39 -3.94 5.33 -9.00
CA ASP A 39 -5.16 5.42 -8.20
C ASP A 39 -5.03 4.53 -6.96
N THR A 40 -5.01 5.17 -5.79
CA THR A 40 -5.03 4.51 -4.49
C THR A 40 -6.12 5.18 -3.65
N ASN A 41 -7.00 4.36 -3.06
CA ASN A 41 -8.03 4.82 -2.15
C ASN A 41 -7.95 4.07 -0.83
N SER A 42 -7.84 4.80 0.29
CA SER A 42 -8.01 4.23 1.61
C SER A 42 -9.37 4.52 2.21
N LYS A 43 -9.97 3.47 2.75
CA LYS A 43 -11.24 3.51 3.47
C LYS A 43 -11.05 3.01 4.89
N ARG A 44 -11.39 3.83 5.88
CA ARG A 44 -11.40 3.39 7.28
C ARG A 44 -12.51 2.35 7.49
N ILE A 45 -12.13 1.21 8.07
CA ILE A 45 -13.04 0.12 8.46
C ILE A 45 -13.13 0.00 9.98
N SER A 46 -13.99 -0.91 10.45
CA SER A 46 -14.19 -1.13 11.88
C SER A 46 -12.90 -1.57 12.59
N GLY A 47 -12.77 -1.27 13.89
CA GLY A 47 -11.58 -1.62 14.67
C GLY A 47 -10.37 -0.71 14.43
N GLY A 48 -10.53 0.41 13.72
CA GLY A 48 -9.46 1.36 13.44
C GLY A 48 -8.49 0.91 12.35
N ALA A 49 -8.83 -0.15 11.62
CA ALA A 49 -8.12 -0.59 10.44
C ALA A 49 -8.52 0.23 9.19
N PHE A 50 -7.73 0.12 8.13
CA PHE A 50 -7.95 0.74 6.85
C PHE A 50 -7.90 -0.31 5.75
N ASP A 51 -8.88 -0.27 4.88
CA ASP A 51 -8.92 -1.04 3.64
C ASP A 51 -8.42 -0.13 2.53
N VAL A 52 -7.26 -0.44 1.98
CA VAL A 52 -6.61 0.30 0.90
C VAL A 52 -6.79 -0.52 -0.37
N ARG A 53 -7.33 0.10 -1.41
CA ARG A 53 -7.48 -0.53 -2.73
C ARG A 53 -7.06 0.44 -3.81
N GLY A 54 -6.54 -0.11 -4.89
CA GLY A 54 -6.09 0.71 -6.00
C GLY A 54 -5.64 -0.11 -7.18
N ILE A 55 -5.03 0.60 -8.12
CA ILE A 55 -4.33 0.02 -9.25
C ILE A 55 -2.85 0.38 -9.18
N VAL A 56 -2.01 -0.60 -9.50
CA VAL A 56 -0.58 -0.44 -9.64
C VAL A 56 -0.18 -0.82 -11.06
N ASP A 57 0.49 0.08 -11.74
CA ASP A 57 1.10 -0.17 -13.04
C ASP A 57 2.57 -0.50 -12.81
N SER A 58 3.04 -1.66 -13.26
CA SER A 58 4.44 -2.07 -13.09
C SER A 58 4.94 -2.90 -14.26
N GLU A 59 6.25 -2.93 -14.48
CA GLU A 59 6.83 -3.75 -15.53
C GLU A 59 6.88 -5.23 -15.12
N ASN A 60 6.44 -6.10 -16.03
CA ASN A 60 6.63 -7.55 -15.90
C ASN A 60 8.06 -7.96 -16.31
N ALA A 61 8.38 -9.24 -16.14
CA ALA A 61 9.71 -9.78 -16.48
C ALA A 61 10.08 -9.67 -17.98
N PHE A 62 9.13 -9.28 -18.84
CA PHE A 62 9.34 -9.09 -20.28
C PHE A 62 9.48 -7.62 -20.68
N GLY A 63 9.48 -6.68 -19.71
CA GLY A 63 9.57 -5.24 -19.95
C GLY A 63 8.27 -4.62 -20.49
N GLY A 64 7.14 -5.29 -20.29
CA GLY A 64 5.81 -4.75 -20.59
C GLY A 64 5.16 -4.15 -19.35
N THR A 65 4.55 -2.98 -19.47
CA THR A 65 3.73 -2.40 -18.40
C THR A 65 2.45 -3.22 -18.23
N VAL A 66 2.23 -3.72 -17.03
CA VAL A 66 1.02 -4.46 -16.64
C VAL A 66 0.31 -3.69 -15.53
N ARG A 67 -1.01 -3.56 -15.71
CA ARG A 67 -1.90 -2.96 -14.72
C ARG A 67 -2.48 -4.03 -13.81
N ASN A 68 -2.16 -3.94 -12.53
CA ASN A 68 -2.57 -4.89 -11.51
C ASN A 68 -3.50 -4.19 -10.51
N TYR A 69 -4.59 -4.84 -10.13
CA TYR A 69 -5.39 -4.39 -9.00
C TYR A 69 -4.79 -4.92 -7.72
N PHE A 70 -4.68 -4.04 -6.72
CA PHE A 70 -4.19 -4.40 -5.40
C PHE A 70 -5.17 -3.97 -4.32
N GLY A 71 -5.12 -4.71 -3.21
CA GLY A 71 -5.87 -4.38 -2.02
C GLY A 71 -5.14 -4.88 -0.78
N CYS A 72 -4.97 -4.00 0.19
CA CYS A 72 -4.40 -4.32 1.49
C CYS A 72 -5.31 -3.87 2.62
N THR A 73 -5.34 -4.66 3.69
CA THR A 73 -5.87 -4.24 4.98
C THR A 73 -4.72 -3.89 5.91
N VAL A 74 -4.71 -2.64 6.38
CA VAL A 74 -3.77 -2.17 7.40
C VAL A 74 -4.49 -2.06 8.73
N ALA A 75 -4.07 -2.84 9.72
CA ALA A 75 -4.66 -2.85 11.05
C ALA A 75 -3.66 -2.36 12.10
N PRO A 76 -4.09 -1.60 13.12
CA PRO A 76 -3.23 -1.24 14.24
C PRO A 76 -2.84 -2.51 15.02
N ALA A 77 -1.54 -2.70 15.25
CA ALA A 77 -0.97 -3.87 15.93
C ALA A 77 -0.33 -3.52 17.30
N GLY A 78 -0.47 -2.27 17.74
CA GLY A 78 0.04 -1.76 19.01
C GLY A 78 0.49 -0.31 18.89
N TYR A 79 1.12 0.21 19.95
CA TYR A 79 1.74 1.54 19.94
C TYR A 79 2.77 1.63 18.81
N ASP A 80 2.54 2.54 17.86
CA ASP A 80 3.38 2.78 16.67
C ASP A 80 3.61 1.56 15.78
N LYS A 81 2.78 0.52 15.93
CA LYS A 81 2.87 -0.71 15.13
C LYS A 81 1.60 -0.89 14.32
N HIS A 82 1.79 -1.26 13.06
CA HIS A 82 0.70 -1.60 12.16
C HIS A 82 1.04 -2.90 11.44
N ARG A 83 0.00 -3.67 11.13
CA ARG A 83 0.09 -4.90 10.36
C ARG A 83 -0.54 -4.64 9.02
N VAL A 84 0.25 -4.76 7.97
CA VAL A 84 -0.23 -4.75 6.59
C VAL A 84 -0.53 -6.20 6.19
N THR A 85 -1.71 -6.43 5.64
CA THR A 85 -2.11 -7.70 5.06
C THR A 85 -2.51 -7.42 3.63
N VAL A 86 -1.77 -7.94 2.65
CA VAL A 86 -2.17 -7.86 1.25
C VAL A 86 -3.23 -8.91 1.02
N ASN A 87 -4.44 -8.45 0.68
CA ASN A 87 -5.60 -9.30 0.47
C ASN A 87 -5.68 -9.75 -0.99
N GLU A 88 -5.36 -8.84 -1.90
CA GLU A 88 -5.40 -9.07 -3.33
C GLU A 88 -4.22 -8.38 -4.02
N LEU A 89 -3.56 -9.12 -4.90
CA LEU A 89 -2.62 -8.58 -5.87
C LEU A 89 -2.80 -9.43 -7.13
N THR A 90 -3.46 -8.86 -8.13
CA THR A 90 -3.61 -9.55 -9.42
C THR A 90 -2.24 -9.55 -10.07
N ASN A 91 -1.63 -10.70 -10.35
CA ASN A 91 -0.36 -10.78 -11.06
C ASN A 91 -0.67 -11.38 -12.44
N ASN A 92 -0.92 -10.51 -13.41
CA ASN A 92 -1.31 -10.90 -14.77
C ASN A 92 -0.09 -11.13 -15.68
#